data_AF-A0AAW0LYZ9-F1
#
_entry.id   AF-A0AAW0LYZ9-F1
#
_cell.length_a   1.000
_cell.length_b   1.000
_cell.length_c   1.000
_cell.angle_alpha   90.00
_cell.angle_beta   90.00
_cell.angle_gamma   90.00
#
_symmetry.space_group_name_H-M   'P 1'
#
loop_
_entity.id
_entity.type
_entity.pdbx_description
1 polymer ?
#
loop_
_entity_poly.entity_id
_entity_poly.type
_entity_poly.pdbx_seq_one_letter_code
_entity_poly.pdbx_strand_id
1 'polypeptide(L)' 'MVVHGNFWVVVLLIIGVVAAYNLYNVECLPIPHRILLDTDVDTDDFLALLYLLKQNRSEFKVENQLYI' A
#
# COMPACT_ATOMS: atom_id res chain seq x y z
N MET A 1 13.44 45.89 15.48
CA MET A 1 14.65 45.07 15.27
C MET A 1 14.46 43.68 15.90
N VAL A 2 13.40 42.95 15.51
CA VAL A 2 13.04 41.58 16.02
C VAL A 2 12.81 40.61 14.85
N VAL A 3 12.86 41.10 13.62
CA VAL A 3 12.39 40.38 12.42
C VAL A 3 13.44 39.40 11.87
N HIS A 4 14.75 39.68 12.06
CA HIS A 4 15.80 38.88 11.42
C HIS A 4 16.13 37.58 12.18
N GLY A 5 16.09 37.60 13.51
CA GLY A 5 16.34 36.40 14.33
C GLY A 5 15.17 35.41 14.30
N ASN A 6 13.94 35.93 14.26
CA ASN A 6 12.73 35.11 14.29
C ASN A 6 12.42 34.47 12.93
N PHE A 7 12.87 35.07 11.83
CA PHE A 7 12.66 34.53 10.47
C PHE A 7 13.28 33.14 10.32
N TRP A 8 14.53 32.97 10.74
CA TRP A 8 15.22 31.68 10.66
C TRP A 8 14.58 30.60 11.53
N VAL A 9 14.02 30.98 12.68
CA VAL A 9 13.28 30.06 13.56
C VAL A 9 12.00 29.57 12.87
N VAL A 10 11.26 30.45 12.21
CA VAL A 10 10.04 30.09 11.46
C VAL A 10 10.38 29.18 10.29
N VAL A 11 11.47 29.43 9.57
CA VAL A 11 11.92 28.57 8.45
C VAL A 11 12.25 27.16 8.94
N LEU A 12 12.98 27.03 10.05
CA LEU A 12 13.28 25.73 10.64
C LEU A 12 12.03 24.98 11.08
N LEU A 13 11.06 25.70 11.64
CA LEU A 13 9.78 25.12 12.07
C LEU A 13 9.00 24.57 10.88
N ILE A 14 8.92 25.33 9.78
CA ILE A 14 8.25 24.90 8.55
C ILE A 14 8.93 23.67 7.95
N ILE A 15 10.27 23.65 7.89
CA ILE A 15 11.02 22.49 7.37
C ILE A 15 10.76 21.25 8.23
N GLY A 16 10.75 21.40 9.56
CA GLY A 16 10.47 20.30 10.48
C GLY A 16 9.06 19.73 10.30
N VAL A 17 8.05 20.60 10.14
CA VAL A 17 6.65 20.19 9.90
C VAL A 17 6.50 19.47 8.55
N VAL A 18 7.12 19.99 7.49
CA VAL A 18 7.06 19.39 6.15
C VAL A 18 7.80 18.04 6.12
N ALA A 19 8.95 17.93 6.79
CA ALA A 19 9.69 16.68 6.89
C ALA A 19 8.90 15.62 7.68
N ALA A 20 8.28 16.01 8.80
CA ALA A 20 7.41 15.13 9.57
C ALA A 20 6.22 14.67 8.74
N TYR A 21 5.55 15.57 8.03
CA TYR A 21 4.41 15.25 7.17
C TYR A 21 4.77 14.24 6.07
N ASN A 22 5.94 14.37 5.44
CA ASN A 22 6.40 13.39 4.44
C ASN A 22 6.76 12.03 5.06
N LEU A 23 7.29 12.00 6.28
CA LEU A 23 7.59 10.75 6.99
C LEU A 23 6.32 10.00 7.45
N TYR A 24 5.26 10.73 7.78
CA TYR A 24 3.96 10.13 8.08
C TYR A 24 3.24 9.62 6.83
N ASN A 25 3.48 10.25 5.67
CA ASN A 25 3.00 9.77 4.37
C ASN A 25 3.98 8.77 3.73
N VAL A 26 4.58 7.89 4.53
CA VAL A 26 5.11 6.64 3.98
C VAL A 26 3.88 5.85 3.55
N GLU A 27 3.45 6.11 2.31
CA GLU A 27 2.52 5.27 1.59
C GLU A 27 3.04 3.86 1.73
N CYS A 28 2.33 3.04 2.51
CA CYS A 28 2.62 1.63 2.56
C CYS A 28 2.65 1.17 1.11
N LEU A 29 3.81 0.70 0.63
CA LEU A 29 3.95 0.12 -0.70
C LEU A 29 2.71 -0.76 -0.93
N PRO A 30 2.06 -0.70 -2.10
CA PRO A 30 0.91 -1.56 -2.35
C PRO A 30 1.39 -3.01 -2.26
N ILE A 31 1.24 -3.60 -1.07
CA ILE A 31 1.53 -5.00 -0.85
C ILE A 31 0.37 -5.70 -1.57
N PRO A 32 0.65 -6.44 -2.65
CA PRO A 32 -0.41 -7.11 -3.37
C PRO A 32 -1.14 -8.04 -2.39
N HIS A 33 -2.46 -7.90 -2.29
CA HIS A 33 -3.26 -8.68 -1.36
C HIS A 33 -3.11 -10.16 -1.72
N ARG A 34 -2.62 -10.96 -0.77
CA ARG A 34 -2.42 -12.40 -0.94
C ARG A 34 -3.75 -13.10 -0.68
N ILE A 35 -4.36 -13.62 -1.75
CA ILE A 35 -5.61 -14.38 -1.66
C ILE A 35 -5.22 -15.86 -1.68
N LEU A 36 -5.40 -16.53 -0.55
CA LEU A 36 -5.28 -17.97 -0.44
C LEU A 36 -6.62 -18.58 -0.88
N LEU A 37 -6.60 -19.32 -1.98
CA LEU A 37 -7.80 -19.98 -2.50
C LEU A 37 -7.74 -21.46 -2.11
N ASP A 38 -8.63 -21.87 -1.21
CA ASP A 38 -8.87 -23.26 -0.82
C ASP A 38 -10.26 -23.64 -1.33
N THR A 39 -10.32 -24.34 -2.47
CA THR A 39 -11.56 -24.71 -3.17
C THR A 39 -11.56 -26.21 -3.44
N ASP A 40 -12.73 -26.83 -3.35
CA ASP A 40 -13.02 -28.22 -3.70
C ASP A 40 -13.20 -28.46 -5.21
N VAL A 41 -12.91 -27.44 -6.04
CA VAL A 41 -12.81 -27.54 -7.51
C VAL A 41 -14.18 -27.80 -8.16
N ASP A 42 -15.23 -27.18 -7.65
CA ASP A 42 -16.56 -27.19 -8.26
C ASP A 42 -16.68 -26.14 -9.39
N THR A 43 -17.76 -26.23 -10.18
CA THR A 43 -17.93 -25.45 -11.42
C THR A 43 -17.99 -23.94 -11.19
N ASP A 44 -18.55 -23.52 -10.06
CA ASP A 44 -18.61 -22.14 -9.61
C ASP A 44 -17.25 -21.61 -9.14
N ASP A 45 -16.40 -22.45 -8.55
CA ASP A 45 -15.03 -22.09 -8.18
C ASP A 45 -14.11 -21.88 -9.39
N PHE A 46 -14.33 -22.64 -10.47
CA PHE A 46 -13.63 -22.38 -11.73
C PHE A 46 -13.94 -20.98 -12.28
N LEU A 47 -15.19 -20.51 -12.14
CA LEU A 47 -15.60 -19.17 -12.55
C LEU A 47 -15.02 -18.11 -11.60
N ALA A 48 -14.97 -18.39 -10.29
CA ALA A 48 -14.33 -17.52 -9.30
C ALA A 48 -12.83 -17.37 -9.55
N LEU A 49 -12.11 -18.45 -9.88
CA LEU A 49 -10.70 -18.42 -10.23
C LEU A 49 -10.47 -17.62 -11.52
N LEU A 50 -11.31 -17.78 -12.54
CA LEU A 50 -11.20 -16.99 -13.78
C LEU A 50 -11.45 -15.49 -13.52
N TYR A 51 -12.38 -15.17 -12.61
CA TYR A 51 -12.64 -13.80 -12.16
C TYR A 51 -11.41 -13.20 -11.46
N LEU A 52 -10.80 -13.94 -10.53
CA LEU A 52 -9.58 -13.53 -9.84
C LEU A 52 -8.39 -13.40 -10.81
N LEU A 53 -8.23 -14.31 -11.77
CA LEU A 53 -7.15 -14.26 -12.77
C LEU A 53 -7.31 -13.13 -13.78
N LYS A 54 -8.55 -12.71 -14.06
CA LYS A 54 -8.87 -11.59 -14.96
C LYS A 54 -8.46 -10.22 -14.37
N GLN A 55 -8.30 -10.16 -13.07
CA GLN A 55 -8.15 -8.92 -12.32
C GLN A 55 -6.66 -8.52 -12.29
N ASN A 56 -6.34 -7.27 -11.95
CA ASN A 56 -4.99 -6.72 -12.14
C ASN A 56 -3.92 -7.32 -11.22
N ARG A 57 -2.91 -8.03 -11.78
CA ARG A 57 -1.87 -8.77 -11.03
C ARG A 57 -0.91 -7.89 -10.23
N SER A 58 -0.96 -6.56 -10.39
CA SER A 58 -0.21 -5.62 -9.56
C SER A 58 -0.85 -5.37 -8.19
N GLU A 59 -2.14 -5.68 -8.02
CA GLU A 59 -2.91 -5.38 -6.79
C GLU A 59 -3.12 -6.60 -5.89
N PHE A 60 -3.02 -7.81 -6.43
CA PHE A 60 -3.21 -9.04 -5.67
C PHE A 60 -2.48 -10.22 -6.29
N LYS A 61 -2.10 -11.17 -5.45
CA LYS A 61 -1.42 -12.41 -5.81
C LYS A 61 -2.26 -13.58 -5.33
N VAL A 62 -2.71 -14.41 -6.27
CA VAL A 62 -3.44 -15.65 -5.98
C VAL A 62 -2.41 -16.75 -5.74
N GLU A 63 -2.48 -17.39 -4.57
CA GLU A 63 -1.66 -18.54 -4.23
C GLU A 63 -2.56 -19.75 -3.92
N ASN A 64 -2.23 -20.88 -4.52
CA ASN A 64 -2.99 -22.12 -4.39
C ASN A 64 -2.37 -22.98 -3.30
N GLN A 65 -3.19 -23.55 -2.41
CA GLN A 65 -2.71 -24.33 -1.26
C GLN A 65 -2.20 -25.74 -1.63
N LEU A 66 -2.35 -26.16 -2.89
CA LEU A 66 -1.89 -27.45 -3.42
C LEU A 66 -0.35 -27.65 -3.47
N TYR A 67 0.44 -26.70 -2.99
CA TYR A 67 1.91 -26.81 -2.94
C TYR A 67 2.42 -26.71 -1.49
N ILE A 68 2.00 -27.67 -0.65
CA ILE A 68 2.70 -28.08 0.58
C ILE A 68 2.52 -29.59 0.75
#